data_AF-A0A3R8RWV5-F1
#
_entry.id   AF-A0A3R8RWV5-F1
#
_cell.length_a   1.000
_cell.length_b   1.000
_cell.length_c   1.000
_cell.angle_alpha   90.00
_cell.angle_beta   90.00
_cell.angle_gamma   90.00
#
_symmetry.space_group_name_H-M   'P 1'
#
loop_
_entity.id
_entity.type
_entity.pdbx_description
1 polymer ?
#
loop_
_entity_poly.entity_id
_entity_poly.type
_entity_poly.pdbx_seq_one_letter_code
_entity_poly.pdbx_strand_id
1 'polypeptide(L)'
;MATPQRRTHTTADQTPYQSRSRHHPRTLSTAGQRCSSVVTTRQIDTPEDWGALGGHPLGVFIADQRRYYREGTLDARRVAELENLGMVWSVHASAWEAGLDVARDYAAVHGHFLPPTTAVWGGDGFPIGVWAKNMRAAARRSRENAVRRANGETGISSVGELSESRMETLAEIDPGWAPEGWDIAWQRCYRLTRAHVQAGGVLPDRAGEVIVQGEDLGVWVAGQRTGWDRLVSAQQYLLETIGLEPAGEGEAVGPVRRSQDDRWAANLAAVRQFREREGHVLVPRKAIEHVDEVPHKIGAFLDNCRRRVGGMSAERRAELAALGFEWAVLEGRDAGC
;
A
#
# COMPACT_ATOMS: atom_id res chain seq x y z
N MET A 1 10.42 -67.17 -23.82
CA MET A 1 11.26 -68.27 -23.30
C MET A 1 12.15 -67.72 -22.20
N ALA A 2 12.12 -68.38 -21.04
CA ALA A 2 13.09 -68.38 -19.93
C ALA A 2 13.43 -67.07 -19.17
N THR A 3 12.87 -67.01 -17.96
CA THR A 3 13.39 -66.46 -16.69
C THR A 3 14.90 -66.76 -16.48
N PRO A 4 15.62 -65.99 -15.64
CA PRO A 4 15.71 -66.28 -14.19
C PRO A 4 15.86 -64.98 -13.35
N GLN A 5 15.95 -64.92 -12.02
CA GLN A 5 15.47 -65.67 -10.87
C GLN A 5 15.56 -64.69 -9.68
N ARG A 6 14.66 -64.83 -8.69
CA ARG A 6 14.69 -64.13 -7.39
C ARG A 6 15.96 -64.45 -6.59
N ARG A 7 16.43 -63.48 -5.80
CA ARG A 7 16.88 -63.72 -4.43
C ARG A 7 16.23 -62.75 -3.45
N THR A 8 15.81 -63.33 -2.35
CA THR A 8 15.03 -62.84 -1.22
C THR A 8 15.93 -62.57 -0.01
N HIS A 9 15.69 -61.50 0.73
CA HIS A 9 15.92 -61.37 2.19
C HIS A 9 14.91 -60.30 2.68
N THR A 10 13.82 -60.63 3.39
CA THR A 10 13.68 -60.92 4.83
C THR A 10 14.09 -59.72 5.70
N THR A 11 13.16 -58.81 6.05
CA THR A 11 12.26 -58.74 7.24
C THR A 11 12.92 -58.19 8.51
N ALA A 12 12.48 -56.99 8.91
CA ALA A 12 12.29 -56.49 10.30
C ALA A 12 11.57 -55.13 10.14
N ASP A 13 10.25 -55.02 10.23
CA ASP A 13 9.40 -55.03 11.43
C ASP A 13 9.87 -54.10 12.55
N GLN A 14 9.38 -52.85 12.53
CA GLN A 14 9.13 -52.05 13.74
C GLN A 14 7.87 -51.18 13.52
N THR A 15 6.80 -51.60 14.16
CA THR A 15 5.50 -50.91 14.30
C THR A 15 5.58 -49.61 15.12
N PRO A 16 4.57 -48.72 14.98
CA PRO A 16 4.59 -47.37 15.52
C PRO A 16 4.11 -47.31 16.98
N TYR A 17 4.79 -46.51 17.81
CA TYR A 17 4.37 -46.22 19.17
C TYR A 17 3.30 -45.11 19.18
N GLN A 18 2.03 -45.52 19.19
CA GLN A 18 0.95 -44.69 19.71
C GLN A 18 0.86 -44.90 21.21
N SER A 19 0.90 -43.81 21.99
CA SER A 19 0.33 -43.83 23.34
C SER A 19 -0.52 -42.57 23.56
N ARG A 20 -1.83 -42.82 23.63
CA ARG A 20 -2.80 -41.94 24.28
C ARG A 20 -2.60 -42.06 25.79
N SER A 21 -2.65 -40.95 26.51
CA SER A 21 -3.21 -40.96 27.86
C SER A 21 -3.89 -39.63 28.15
N ARG A 22 -5.20 -39.75 28.39
CA ARG A 22 -6.07 -38.71 28.94
C ARG A 22 -5.84 -38.66 30.44
N HIS A 23 -5.53 -37.48 30.97
CA HIS A 23 -5.86 -37.13 32.36
C HIS A 23 -6.30 -35.67 32.42
N HIS A 24 -7.61 -35.48 32.62
CA HIS A 24 -8.15 -34.42 33.49
C HIS A 24 -8.05 -34.94 34.94
N PRO A 25 -7.92 -34.11 35.99
CA PRO A 25 -8.78 -32.94 36.18
C PRO A 25 -8.18 -31.72 36.95
N ARG A 26 -9.06 -30.71 37.08
CA ARG A 26 -9.12 -29.63 38.09
C ARG A 26 -8.31 -28.35 37.88
N THR A 27 -9.08 -27.36 37.39
CA THR A 27 -9.08 -25.93 37.68
C THR A 27 -8.38 -25.50 38.97
N LEU A 28 -7.33 -24.70 38.83
CA LEU A 28 -6.99 -23.63 39.76
C LEU A 28 -6.64 -22.38 38.96
N SER A 29 -7.34 -21.30 39.32
CA SER A 29 -7.12 -19.94 38.87
C SER A 29 -5.74 -19.47 39.32
N THR A 30 -4.90 -19.06 38.37
CA THR A 30 -3.73 -18.24 38.67
C THR A 30 -3.62 -17.16 37.61
N ALA A 31 -3.98 -15.94 38.00
CA ALA A 31 -3.56 -14.72 37.34
C ALA A 31 -2.02 -14.73 37.27
N GLY A 32 -1.48 -14.95 36.07
CA GLY A 32 -0.06 -14.93 35.78
C GLY A 32 0.18 -13.91 34.69
N GLN A 33 0.67 -12.76 35.10
CA GLN A 33 1.08 -11.64 34.25
C GLN A 33 1.89 -12.13 33.05
N ARG A 34 1.41 -11.86 31.84
CA ARG A 34 2.28 -11.87 30.65
C ARG A 34 3.18 -10.66 30.78
N CYS A 35 4.45 -10.89 31.12
CA CYS A 35 5.51 -9.92 30.91
C CYS A 35 5.64 -9.70 29.39
N SER A 36 4.84 -8.78 28.86
CA SER A 36 5.13 -8.13 27.60
C SER A 36 6.25 -7.14 27.92
N SER A 37 7.50 -7.49 27.64
CA SER A 37 8.58 -6.51 27.62
C SER A 37 8.35 -5.62 26.41
N VAL A 38 7.48 -4.62 26.58
CA VAL A 38 7.38 -3.49 25.68
C VAL A 38 8.72 -2.77 25.80
N VAL A 39 9.62 -2.98 24.85
CA VAL A 39 10.73 -2.05 24.63
C VAL A 39 10.09 -0.82 24.00
N THR A 40 9.46 0.02 24.82
CA THR A 40 9.14 1.38 24.41
C THR A 40 10.49 2.07 24.30
N THR A 41 11.00 2.21 23.08
CA THR A 41 12.11 3.13 22.82
C THR A 41 11.59 4.53 23.12
N ARG A 42 11.73 4.98 24.38
CA ARG A 42 11.47 6.37 24.74
C ARG A 42 12.51 7.21 24.02
N GLN A 43 12.14 7.71 22.85
CA GLN A 43 12.89 8.76 22.19
C GLN A 43 12.84 10.01 23.06
N ILE A 44 14.00 10.60 23.34
CA ILE A 44 14.05 11.96 23.91
C ILE A 44 13.68 12.90 22.78
N ASP A 45 12.39 13.22 22.66
CA ASP A 45 11.91 14.33 21.86
C ASP A 45 12.07 15.61 22.68
N THR A 46 12.90 16.53 22.21
CA THR A 46 13.01 17.89 22.76
C THR A 46 12.14 18.83 21.94
N PRO A 47 11.00 19.31 22.48
CA PRO A 47 10.21 20.38 21.87
C PRO A 47 11.05 21.66 21.66
N GLU A 48 10.68 22.45 20.65
CA GLU A 48 11.39 23.68 20.26
C GLU A 48 11.30 24.79 21.34
N ASP A 49 10.36 24.66 22.28
CA ASP A 49 10.07 25.58 23.39
C ASP A 49 10.69 25.15 24.74
N TRP A 50 11.42 24.03 24.80
CA TRP A 50 12.28 23.70 25.94
C TRP A 50 13.52 24.58 25.94
N GLY A 51 13.31 25.82 26.38
CA GLY A 51 14.37 26.69 26.87
C GLY A 51 15.24 25.94 27.88
N ALA A 52 16.55 26.13 27.76
CA ALA A 52 17.56 25.34 28.45
C ALA A 52 17.26 25.20 29.96
N LEU A 53 16.98 23.98 30.41
CA LEU A 53 17.19 23.63 31.81
C LEU A 53 18.71 23.68 32.07
N GLY A 54 19.17 24.81 32.61
CA GLY A 54 20.56 24.99 33.06
C GLY A 54 21.58 25.40 32.00
N GLY A 55 21.17 25.98 30.86
CA GLY A 55 22.13 26.50 29.86
C GLY A 55 22.89 25.43 29.05
N HIS A 56 22.48 24.15 29.15
CA HIS A 56 23.03 23.07 28.33
C HIS A 56 22.12 22.81 27.12
N PRO A 57 22.55 23.15 25.89
CA PRO A 57 21.75 22.88 24.71
C PRO A 57 21.74 21.37 24.45
N LEU A 58 20.74 20.68 24.99
CA LEU A 58 20.62 19.22 24.92
C LEU A 58 20.60 18.73 23.46
N GLY A 59 20.01 19.49 22.54
CA GLY A 59 20.06 19.19 21.11
C GLY A 59 21.49 19.21 20.53
N VAL A 60 22.34 20.16 20.95
CA VAL A 60 23.76 20.23 20.57
C VAL A 60 24.53 19.10 21.23
N PHE A 61 24.27 18.82 22.51
CA PHE A 61 24.87 17.69 23.22
C PHE A 61 24.57 16.35 22.53
N ILE A 62 23.30 16.08 22.19
CA ILE A 62 22.88 14.88 21.44
C ILE A 62 23.58 14.83 20.07
N ALA A 63 23.67 15.95 19.35
CA ALA A 63 24.35 16.02 18.07
C ALA A 63 25.86 15.69 18.18
N ASP A 64 26.53 16.21 19.20
CA ASP A 64 27.94 15.92 19.48
C ASP A 64 28.16 14.47 19.90
N GLN A 65 27.32 13.90 20.77
CA GLN A 65 27.41 12.48 21.13
C GLN A 65 27.26 11.58 19.90
N ARG A 66 26.32 11.88 18.98
CA ARG A 66 26.15 11.15 17.71
C ARG A 66 27.36 11.29 16.78
N ARG A 67 28.01 12.46 16.77
CA ARG A 67 29.22 12.71 15.99
C ARG A 67 30.40 11.89 16.53
N TYR A 68 30.67 11.96 17.84
CA TYR A 68 31.74 11.19 18.47
C TYR A 68 31.54 9.67 18.36
N TYR A 69 30.29 9.21 18.46
CA TYR A 69 29.97 7.80 18.22
C TYR A 69 30.30 7.37 16.79
N ARG A 70 29.93 8.18 15.78
CA ARG A 70 30.24 7.91 14.37
C ARG A 70 31.73 7.94 14.07
N GLU A 71 32.46 8.84 14.73
CA GLU A 71 33.92 8.96 14.62
C GLU A 71 34.65 7.85 15.40
N GLY A 72 33.95 7.01 16.17
CA GLY A 72 34.53 5.96 17.01
C GLY A 72 35.35 6.50 18.19
N THR A 73 35.19 7.79 18.52
CA THR A 73 35.96 8.48 19.57
C THR A 73 35.22 8.51 20.91
N LEU A 74 33.97 8.03 20.94
CA LEU A 74 33.16 7.97 22.15
C LEU A 74 33.51 6.74 23.00
N ASP A 75 33.79 6.97 24.28
CA ASP A 75 34.13 5.92 25.24
C ASP A 75 33.01 4.86 25.36
N ALA A 76 33.41 3.57 25.40
CA ALA A 76 32.46 2.45 25.40
C ALA A 76 31.53 2.44 26.62
N ARG A 77 32.01 2.87 27.80
CA ARG A 77 31.17 2.98 29.00
C ARG A 77 30.14 4.09 28.83
N ARG A 78 30.52 5.21 28.20
CA ARG A 78 29.61 6.30 27.87
C ARG A 78 28.56 5.89 26.83
N VAL A 79 28.93 5.07 25.84
CA VAL A 79 27.97 4.47 24.89
C VAL A 79 26.91 3.66 25.64
N ALA A 80 27.34 2.73 26.49
CA ALA A 80 26.42 1.90 27.26
C ALA A 80 25.50 2.71 28.20
N GLU A 81 26.01 3.76 28.84
CA GLU A 81 25.20 4.68 29.66
C GLU A 81 24.11 5.37 28.83
N LEU A 82 24.47 5.89 27.66
CA LEU A 82 23.53 6.60 26.78
C LEU A 82 22.51 5.65 26.15
N GLU A 83 22.91 4.43 25.77
CA GLU A 83 22.00 3.38 25.30
C GLU A 83 20.98 2.97 26.37
N ASN A 84 21.42 2.82 27.63
CA ASN A 84 20.52 2.54 28.74
C ASN A 84 19.52 3.68 29.00
N LEU A 85 19.88 4.91 28.62
CA LEU A 85 18.99 6.08 28.65
C LEU A 85 18.09 6.20 27.40
N GLY A 86 18.19 5.26 26.44
CA GLY A 86 17.38 5.24 25.21
C GLY A 86 17.96 6.07 24.06
N MET A 87 19.25 6.39 24.09
CA MET A 87 19.91 7.18 23.04
C MET A 87 19.90 6.44 21.69
N VAL A 88 19.20 7.02 20.72
CA VAL A 88 19.25 6.56 19.32
C VAL A 88 20.42 7.24 18.60
N TRP A 89 21.47 6.48 18.29
CA TRP A 89 22.70 6.97 17.65
C TRP A 89 22.50 7.42 16.20
N SER A 90 21.55 6.80 15.50
CA SER A 90 21.16 7.17 14.15
C SER A 90 19.65 7.04 13.98
N VAL A 91 18.95 8.17 13.97
CA VAL A 91 17.50 8.25 13.71
C VAL A 91 17.17 7.57 12.38
N HIS A 92 18.06 7.66 11.39
CA HIS A 92 17.90 7.03 10.08
C HIS A 92 18.15 5.51 10.09
N ALA A 93 19.00 4.99 10.97
CA ALA A 93 19.16 3.54 11.13
C ALA A 93 17.97 2.95 11.90
N SER A 94 17.53 3.62 12.97
CA SER A 94 16.33 3.24 13.72
C SER A 94 15.06 3.33 12.86
N ALA A 95 14.93 4.34 12.00
CA ALA A 95 13.82 4.47 11.06
C ALA A 95 13.91 3.50 9.86
N TRP A 96 15.11 2.99 9.56
CA TRP A 96 15.29 1.94 8.57
C TRP A 96 14.82 0.60 9.13
N GLU A 97 15.33 0.17 10.29
CA GLU A 97 14.93 -1.11 10.90
C GLU A 97 13.42 -1.14 11.20
N ALA A 98 12.88 -0.07 11.83
CA ALA A 98 11.44 0.02 12.08
C ALA A 98 10.62 -0.01 10.79
N GLY A 99 11.05 0.72 9.76
CA GLY A 99 10.37 0.71 8.47
C GLY A 99 10.45 -0.64 7.76
N LEU A 100 11.56 -1.36 7.93
CA LEU A 100 11.81 -2.67 7.36
C LEU A 100 10.93 -3.74 8.02
N ASP A 101 10.80 -3.74 9.34
CA ASP A 101 9.91 -4.66 10.06
C ASP A 101 8.45 -4.42 9.66
N VAL A 102 8.01 -3.15 9.62
CA VAL A 102 6.66 -2.80 9.14
C VAL A 102 6.47 -3.19 7.66
N ALA A 103 7.52 -3.10 6.83
CA ALA A 103 7.46 -3.53 5.43
C ALA A 103 7.29 -5.05 5.30
N ARG A 104 7.99 -5.84 6.12
CA ARG A 104 7.83 -7.30 6.19
C ARG A 104 6.42 -7.67 6.62
N ASP A 105 5.91 -7.04 7.67
CA ASP A 105 4.55 -7.27 8.16
C ASP A 105 3.50 -6.91 7.11
N TYR A 106 3.67 -5.76 6.46
CA TYR A 106 2.80 -5.34 5.37
C TYR A 106 2.82 -6.38 4.24
N ALA A 107 4.00 -6.80 3.80
CA ALA A 107 4.14 -7.77 2.71
C ALA A 107 3.58 -9.15 3.07
N ALA A 108 3.72 -9.59 4.33
CA ALA A 108 3.17 -10.85 4.81
C ALA A 108 1.63 -10.88 4.74
N VAL A 109 0.97 -9.76 5.03
CA VAL A 109 -0.50 -9.65 4.98
C VAL A 109 -1.00 -9.41 3.56
N HIS A 110 -0.33 -8.56 2.79
CA HIS A 110 -0.80 -8.12 1.48
C HIS A 110 -0.28 -8.97 0.31
N GLY A 111 0.73 -9.82 0.54
CA GLY A 111 1.41 -10.63 -0.47
C GLY A 111 2.37 -9.86 -1.37
N HIS A 112 2.61 -8.57 -1.09
CA HIS A 112 3.50 -7.69 -1.87
C HIS A 112 3.89 -6.46 -1.05
N PHE A 113 5.00 -5.79 -1.41
CA PHE A 113 5.44 -4.53 -0.79
C PHE A 113 5.17 -3.32 -1.70
N LEU A 114 3.88 -3.08 -1.96
CA LEU A 114 3.40 -1.96 -2.79
C LEU A 114 2.31 -1.15 -2.06
N PRO A 115 2.60 -0.60 -0.87
CA PRO A 115 1.64 0.23 -0.16
C PRO A 115 1.31 1.50 -0.95
N PRO A 116 0.04 1.95 -0.98
CA PRO A 116 -0.30 3.27 -1.48
C PRO A 116 0.35 4.35 -0.61
N THR A 117 0.57 5.55 -1.16
CA THR A 117 1.28 6.63 -0.43
C THR A 117 0.60 7.01 0.89
N THR A 118 -0.72 6.86 0.98
CA THR A 118 -1.52 7.16 2.18
C THR A 118 -1.55 6.02 3.18
N ALA A 119 -0.91 4.88 2.91
CA ALA A 119 -0.92 3.74 3.80
C ALA A 119 -0.19 4.04 5.12
N VAL A 120 -0.88 3.69 6.20
CA VAL A 120 -0.36 3.65 7.57
C VAL A 120 -0.49 2.21 8.04
N TRP A 121 0.57 1.64 8.61
CA TRP A 121 0.65 0.23 8.99
C TRP A 121 1.49 0.04 10.26
N GLY A 122 1.31 -1.09 10.95
CA GLY A 122 1.95 -1.36 12.25
C GLY A 122 1.19 -0.76 13.43
N GLY A 123 1.38 -1.35 14.62
CA GLY A 123 0.61 -1.02 15.83
C GLY A 123 0.68 0.44 16.26
N ASP A 124 1.80 1.11 15.94
CA ASP A 124 2.05 2.52 16.29
C ASP A 124 1.65 3.50 15.17
N GLY A 125 1.04 3.00 14.08
CA GLY A 125 0.62 3.84 12.97
C GLY A 125 1.79 4.37 12.13
N PHE A 126 2.72 3.50 11.75
CA PHE A 126 3.87 3.88 10.93
C PHE A 126 3.44 4.25 9.49
N PRO A 127 3.88 5.40 8.94
CA PRO A 127 3.47 5.87 7.61
C PRO A 127 4.20 5.12 6.48
N ILE A 128 3.93 3.82 6.35
CA ILE A 128 4.63 2.90 5.46
C ILE A 128 4.56 3.31 3.99
N GLY A 129 3.45 3.95 3.57
CA GLY A 129 3.29 4.44 2.20
C GLY A 129 4.30 5.52 1.83
N VAL A 130 4.51 6.49 2.73
CA VAL A 130 5.49 7.56 2.56
C VAL A 130 6.91 7.01 2.64
N TRP A 131 7.15 6.09 3.58
CA TRP A 131 8.45 5.43 3.72
C TRP A 131 8.83 4.66 2.44
N ALA A 132 7.94 3.83 1.91
CA ALA A 132 8.15 3.09 0.66
C ALA A 132 8.40 4.01 -0.54
N LYS A 133 7.64 5.12 -0.64
CA LYS A 133 7.86 6.17 -1.66
C LYS A 133 9.28 6.73 -1.57
N ASN A 134 9.76 7.04 -0.36
CA ASN A 134 11.10 7.59 -0.15
C ASN A 134 12.19 6.57 -0.49
N MET A 135 12.00 5.29 -0.12
CA MET A 135 12.93 4.22 -0.48
C MET A 135 13.03 4.04 -2.00
N ARG A 136 11.90 4.10 -2.72
CA ARG A 136 11.89 4.02 -4.20
C ARG A 136 12.61 5.21 -4.84
N ALA A 137 12.43 6.41 -4.29
CA ALA A 137 13.14 7.60 -4.75
C ALA A 137 14.66 7.50 -4.51
N ALA A 138 15.06 6.94 -3.37
CA ALA A 138 16.46 6.69 -3.06
C ALA A 138 17.09 5.64 -3.98
N ALA A 139 16.39 4.52 -4.23
CA ALA A 139 16.85 3.50 -5.18
C ALA A 139 16.98 4.03 -6.61
N ARG A 140 16.04 4.88 -7.05
CA ARG A 140 16.13 5.54 -8.35
C ARG A 140 17.39 6.42 -8.45
N ARG A 141 17.65 7.24 -7.42
CA ARG A 141 18.87 8.06 -7.36
C ARG A 141 20.13 7.21 -7.38
N SER A 142 20.17 6.09 -6.63
CA SER A 142 21.30 5.16 -6.66
C SER A 142 21.59 4.67 -8.08
N ARG A 143 20.56 4.28 -8.83
CA ARG A 143 20.69 3.83 -10.22
C ARG A 143 21.12 4.95 -11.17
N GLU A 144 20.49 6.11 -11.10
CA GLU A 144 20.86 7.28 -11.89
C GLU A 144 22.33 7.68 -11.67
N ASN A 145 22.76 7.73 -10.41
CA ASN A 145 24.14 8.04 -10.07
C ASN A 145 25.11 6.93 -10.49
N ALA A 146 24.71 5.66 -10.44
CA ALA A 146 25.52 4.56 -10.96
C ALA A 146 25.76 4.68 -12.47
N VAL A 147 24.73 5.03 -13.25
CA VAL A 147 24.86 5.30 -14.70
C VAL A 147 25.80 6.47 -14.96
N ARG A 148 25.65 7.57 -14.21
CA ARG A 148 26.53 8.74 -14.35
C ARG A 148 27.99 8.43 -14.02
N ARG A 149 28.24 7.66 -12.95
CA ARG A 149 29.59 7.16 -12.60
C ARG A 149 30.16 6.28 -13.71
N ALA A 150 29.35 5.38 -14.29
CA ALA A 150 29.75 4.55 -15.42
C ALA A 150 30.10 5.37 -16.68
N ASN A 151 29.46 6.53 -16.86
CA ASN A 151 29.77 7.49 -17.92
C ASN A 151 31.01 8.37 -17.63
N GLY A 152 31.70 8.16 -16.52
CA GLY A 152 32.95 8.86 -16.18
C GLY A 152 32.76 10.21 -15.46
N GLU A 153 31.54 10.56 -15.06
CA GLU A 153 31.30 11.75 -14.24
C GLU A 153 31.93 11.58 -12.83
N THR A 154 32.66 12.59 -12.38
CA THR A 154 33.31 12.61 -11.06
C THR A 154 32.61 13.61 -10.12
N GLY A 155 32.82 13.45 -8.81
CA GLY A 155 32.22 14.34 -7.80
C GLY A 155 30.72 14.12 -7.53
N ILE A 156 30.17 12.98 -7.94
CA ILE A 156 28.75 12.65 -7.71
C ILE A 156 28.53 12.32 -6.24
N SER A 157 27.74 13.16 -5.57
CA SER A 157 27.34 12.96 -4.18
C SER A 157 26.50 11.69 -4.02
N SER A 158 26.84 10.86 -3.03
CA SER A 158 26.06 9.70 -2.60
C SER A 158 24.91 10.05 -1.65
N VAL A 159 24.71 11.32 -1.34
CA VAL A 159 23.66 11.77 -0.42
C VAL A 159 22.28 11.42 -0.98
N GLY A 160 21.50 10.70 -0.17
CA GLY A 160 20.15 10.27 -0.54
C GLY A 160 20.09 9.04 -1.44
N GLU A 161 21.22 8.39 -1.73
CA GLU A 161 21.26 7.05 -2.30
C GLU A 161 20.84 6.01 -1.25
N LEU A 162 20.20 4.96 -1.74
CA LEU A 162 20.02 3.72 -0.98
C LEU A 162 21.21 2.81 -1.24
N SER A 163 21.83 2.29 -0.18
CA SER A 163 22.94 1.33 -0.31
C SER A 163 22.48 0.03 -0.98
N GLU A 164 23.41 -0.68 -1.59
CA GLU A 164 23.16 -1.97 -2.26
C GLU A 164 22.51 -2.99 -1.32
N SER A 165 23.11 -3.23 -0.15
CA SER A 165 22.56 -4.13 0.88
C SER A 165 21.12 -3.77 1.29
N ARG A 166 20.75 -2.47 1.34
CA ARG A 166 19.38 -2.05 1.65
C ARG A 166 18.42 -2.29 0.48
N MET A 167 18.89 -2.14 -0.76
CA MET A 167 18.10 -2.50 -1.95
C MET A 167 17.84 -4.00 -2.00
N GLU A 168 18.86 -4.81 -1.72
CA GLU A 168 18.75 -6.28 -1.65
C GLU A 168 17.75 -6.70 -0.57
N THR A 169 17.86 -6.14 0.63
CA THR A 169 16.94 -6.44 1.74
C THR A 169 15.46 -6.15 1.38
N LEU A 170 15.19 -5.08 0.63
CA LEU A 170 13.83 -4.79 0.15
C LEU A 170 13.40 -5.71 -1.01
N ALA A 171 14.35 -6.11 -1.86
CA ALA A 171 14.10 -7.05 -2.95
C ALA A 171 13.78 -8.47 -2.43
N GLU A 172 14.33 -8.87 -1.29
CA GLU A 172 13.97 -10.11 -0.59
C GLU A 172 12.50 -10.10 -0.13
N ILE A 173 11.97 -8.94 0.27
CA ILE A 173 10.56 -8.79 0.65
C ILE A 173 9.66 -8.85 -0.59
N ASP A 174 9.99 -8.06 -1.62
CA ASP A 174 9.28 -8.05 -2.89
C ASP A 174 10.23 -7.61 -4.01
N PRO A 175 10.64 -8.49 -4.93
CA PRO A 175 11.55 -8.12 -6.02
C PRO A 175 11.04 -6.99 -6.92
N GLY A 176 9.72 -6.77 -6.93
CA GLY A 176 9.03 -5.74 -7.70
C GLY A 176 8.73 -4.48 -6.90
N TRP A 177 9.34 -4.27 -5.71
CA TRP A 177 9.04 -3.14 -4.83
C TRP A 177 9.35 -1.77 -5.45
N ALA A 178 10.32 -1.70 -6.37
CA ALA A 178 10.78 -0.48 -7.05
C ALA A 178 10.87 -0.69 -8.58
N PRO A 179 9.72 -0.78 -9.28
CA PRO A 179 9.69 -1.04 -10.72
C PRO A 179 10.40 0.06 -11.52
N GLU A 180 10.91 -0.33 -12.69
CA GLU A 180 11.64 0.52 -13.62
C GLU A 180 10.85 0.64 -14.92
N GLY A 181 10.56 1.87 -15.33
CA GLY A 181 9.89 2.13 -16.61
C GLY A 181 8.36 2.03 -16.59
N TRP A 182 7.73 1.68 -15.46
CA TRP A 182 6.27 1.75 -15.31
C TRP A 182 5.83 2.18 -13.92
N ASP A 183 4.53 2.43 -13.77
CA ASP A 183 3.95 2.99 -12.57
C ASP A 183 3.70 1.93 -11.46
N ILE A 184 3.64 2.40 -10.21
CA ILE A 184 3.46 1.55 -9.02
C ILE A 184 2.07 0.89 -8.97
N ALA A 185 1.03 1.57 -9.45
CA ALA A 185 -0.31 1.00 -9.51
C ALA A 185 -0.38 -0.14 -10.51
N TRP A 186 0.27 -0.02 -11.68
CA TRP A 186 0.42 -1.14 -12.63
C TRP A 186 1.08 -2.34 -11.97
N GLN A 187 2.22 -2.13 -11.30
CA GLN A 187 2.94 -3.20 -10.61
C GLN A 187 2.08 -3.85 -9.51
N ARG A 188 1.29 -3.03 -8.79
CA ARG A 188 0.37 -3.50 -7.74
C ARG A 188 -0.75 -4.36 -8.34
N CYS A 189 -1.45 -3.89 -9.37
CA CYS A 189 -2.50 -4.67 -10.02
C CYS A 189 -1.96 -5.96 -10.64
N TYR A 190 -0.74 -5.94 -11.21
CA TYR A 190 -0.08 -7.16 -11.67
C TYR A 190 0.16 -8.15 -10.52
N ARG A 191 0.69 -7.70 -9.37
CA ARG A 191 0.89 -8.56 -8.19
C ARG A 191 -0.42 -9.17 -7.69
N LEU A 192 -1.49 -8.37 -7.62
CA LEU A 192 -2.80 -8.83 -7.18
C LEU A 192 -3.42 -9.84 -8.15
N THR A 193 -3.34 -9.58 -9.46
CA THR A 193 -3.84 -10.49 -10.50
C THR A 193 -3.05 -11.80 -10.52
N ARG A 194 -1.72 -11.73 -10.41
CA ARG A 194 -0.87 -12.90 -10.29
C ARG A 194 -1.23 -13.75 -9.06
N ALA A 195 -1.41 -13.12 -7.89
CA ALA A 195 -1.77 -13.83 -6.67
C ALA A 195 -3.14 -14.52 -6.81
N HIS A 196 -4.12 -13.84 -7.42
CA HIS A 196 -5.43 -14.42 -7.73
C HIS A 196 -5.32 -15.66 -8.62
N VAL A 197 -4.57 -15.57 -9.72
CA VAL A 197 -4.34 -16.69 -10.63
C VAL A 197 -3.59 -17.84 -9.95
N GLN A 198 -2.58 -17.55 -9.15
CA GLN A 198 -1.82 -18.55 -8.39
C GLN A 198 -2.68 -19.27 -7.32
N ALA A 199 -3.71 -18.61 -6.79
CA ALA A 199 -4.69 -19.22 -5.89
C ALA A 199 -5.74 -20.08 -6.62
N GLY A 200 -5.62 -20.25 -7.95
CA GLY A 200 -6.56 -21.01 -8.78
C GLY A 200 -7.71 -20.17 -9.35
N GLY A 201 -7.67 -18.84 -9.19
CA GLY A 201 -8.62 -17.93 -9.79
C GLY A 201 -8.44 -17.82 -11.31
N VAL A 202 -9.53 -17.55 -12.02
CA VAL A 202 -9.51 -17.26 -13.47
C VAL A 202 -9.34 -15.75 -13.67
N LEU A 203 -8.66 -15.36 -14.75
CA LEU A 203 -8.53 -13.94 -15.12
C LEU A 203 -9.92 -13.31 -15.31
N PRO A 204 -10.25 -12.23 -14.59
CA PRO A 204 -11.55 -11.60 -14.69
C PRO A 204 -11.73 -10.93 -16.05
N ASP A 205 -12.89 -11.16 -16.68
CA ASP A 205 -13.25 -10.58 -17.98
C ASP A 205 -14.19 -9.37 -17.85
N ARG A 206 -14.75 -9.15 -16.65
CA ARG A 206 -15.73 -8.11 -16.36
C ARG A 206 -15.35 -7.27 -15.14
N ALA A 207 -15.70 -5.99 -15.20
CA ALA A 207 -15.56 -5.09 -14.07
C ALA A 207 -16.40 -5.57 -12.89
N GLY A 208 -15.85 -5.41 -11.69
CA GLY A 208 -16.50 -5.79 -10.43
C GLY A 208 -16.49 -7.29 -10.12
N GLU A 209 -16.01 -8.14 -11.03
CA GLU A 209 -15.93 -9.58 -10.80
C GLU A 209 -14.92 -9.93 -9.69
N VAL A 210 -13.74 -9.30 -9.77
CA VAL A 210 -12.66 -9.51 -8.79
C VAL A 210 -12.13 -8.16 -8.34
N ILE A 211 -12.47 -7.80 -7.10
CA ILE A 211 -11.98 -6.60 -6.42
C ILE A 211 -11.08 -7.04 -5.26
N VAL A 212 -9.80 -6.68 -5.33
CA VAL A 212 -8.81 -7.05 -4.31
C VAL A 212 -8.09 -5.81 -3.82
N GLN A 213 -8.11 -5.59 -2.50
CA GLN A 213 -7.51 -4.41 -1.86
C GLN A 213 -7.90 -3.06 -2.51
N GLY A 214 -9.17 -2.97 -2.94
CA GLY A 214 -9.73 -1.76 -3.58
C GLY A 214 -9.45 -1.62 -5.08
N GLU A 215 -8.70 -2.54 -5.69
CA GLU A 215 -8.41 -2.55 -7.12
C GLU A 215 -9.37 -3.50 -7.85
N ASP A 216 -10.00 -3.02 -8.93
CA ASP A 216 -10.84 -3.82 -9.81
C ASP A 216 -9.97 -4.48 -10.89
N LEU A 217 -9.72 -5.77 -10.72
CA LEU A 217 -8.81 -6.51 -11.58
C LEU A 217 -9.40 -6.75 -12.97
N GLY A 218 -10.73 -6.84 -13.11
CA GLY A 218 -11.39 -7.00 -14.42
C GLY A 218 -11.23 -5.74 -15.28
N VAL A 219 -11.38 -4.57 -14.67
CA VAL A 219 -11.08 -3.29 -15.35
C VAL A 219 -9.62 -3.21 -15.76
N TRP A 220 -8.71 -3.60 -14.86
CA TRP A 220 -7.28 -3.54 -15.12
C TRP A 220 -6.85 -4.51 -16.23
N VAL A 221 -7.33 -5.76 -16.20
CA VAL A 221 -7.09 -6.81 -17.20
C VAL A 221 -7.57 -6.35 -18.58
N ALA A 222 -8.81 -5.88 -18.71
CA ALA A 222 -9.34 -5.36 -19.96
C ALA A 222 -8.47 -4.20 -20.50
N GLY A 223 -8.05 -3.29 -19.60
CA GLY A 223 -7.16 -2.18 -19.96
C GLY A 223 -5.81 -2.63 -20.52
N GLN A 224 -5.23 -3.72 -19.99
CA GLN A 224 -3.97 -4.26 -20.51
C GLN A 224 -4.14 -4.85 -21.89
N ARG A 225 -5.23 -5.60 -22.13
CA ARG A 225 -5.53 -6.23 -23.43
C ARG A 225 -5.77 -5.18 -24.53
N THR A 226 -6.54 -4.12 -24.24
CA THR A 226 -6.77 -3.00 -25.20
C THR A 226 -5.50 -2.17 -25.43
N GLY A 227 -4.67 -2.03 -24.39
CA GLY A 227 -3.48 -1.19 -24.40
C GLY A 227 -2.19 -1.92 -24.76
N TRP A 228 -2.26 -3.15 -25.26
CA TRP A 228 -1.12 -4.08 -25.34
C TRP A 228 0.10 -3.51 -26.06
N ASP A 229 -0.10 -2.83 -27.19
CA ASP A 229 0.98 -2.25 -28.00
C ASP A 229 1.70 -1.07 -27.34
N ARG A 230 1.12 -0.51 -26.26
CA ARG A 230 1.73 0.57 -25.48
C ARG A 230 2.56 0.06 -24.31
N LEU A 231 2.47 -1.23 -24.01
CA LEU A 231 3.24 -1.86 -22.94
C LEU A 231 4.69 -2.06 -23.38
N VAL A 232 5.62 -1.84 -22.46
CA VAL A 232 7.01 -2.22 -22.73
C VAL A 232 7.15 -3.75 -22.76
N SER A 233 8.14 -4.28 -23.48
CA SER A 233 8.30 -5.74 -23.67
C SER A 233 8.35 -6.52 -22.35
N ALA A 234 8.93 -5.94 -21.30
CA ALA A 234 8.93 -6.54 -19.97
C ALA A 234 7.52 -6.64 -19.35
N GLN A 235 6.65 -5.65 -19.57
CA GLN A 235 5.26 -5.71 -19.12
C GLN A 235 4.49 -6.80 -19.88
N GLN A 236 4.65 -6.89 -21.21
CA GLN A 236 4.02 -7.93 -22.03
C GLN A 236 4.43 -9.32 -21.55
N TYR A 237 5.73 -9.56 -21.35
CA TYR A 237 6.24 -10.81 -20.80
C TYR A 237 5.63 -11.14 -19.43
N LEU A 238 5.56 -10.17 -18.51
CA LEU A 238 4.94 -10.37 -17.20
C LEU A 238 3.46 -10.75 -17.32
N LEU A 239 2.70 -10.12 -18.22
CA LEU A 239 1.29 -10.45 -18.45
C LEU A 239 1.11 -11.85 -19.06
N GLU A 240 1.97 -12.25 -19.97
CA GLU A 240 1.98 -13.62 -20.51
C GLU A 240 2.23 -14.66 -19.40
N THR A 241 3.06 -14.36 -18.39
CA THR A 241 3.29 -15.29 -17.27
C THR A 241 2.06 -15.58 -16.42
N ILE A 242 1.02 -14.74 -16.49
CA ILE A 242 -0.26 -14.94 -15.81
C ILE A 242 -1.37 -15.40 -16.76
N GLY A 243 -1.02 -15.77 -18.00
CA GLY A 243 -1.94 -16.23 -19.03
C GLY A 243 -2.75 -15.13 -19.69
N LEU A 244 -2.31 -13.87 -19.58
CA LEU A 244 -2.99 -12.76 -20.26
C LEU A 244 -2.39 -12.55 -21.65
N GLU A 245 -3.27 -12.50 -22.64
CA GLU A 245 -2.93 -12.34 -24.06
C GLU A 245 -3.48 -11.01 -24.61
N PRO A 246 -2.90 -10.46 -25.70
CA PRO A 246 -3.47 -9.30 -26.39
C PRO A 246 -4.93 -9.54 -26.82
N ALA A 247 -5.64 -8.46 -27.13
CA ALA A 247 -6.93 -8.58 -27.80
C ALA A 247 -6.74 -9.23 -29.18
N GLY A 248 -7.58 -10.22 -29.52
CA GLY A 248 -7.57 -10.84 -30.85
C GLY A 248 -8.00 -9.86 -31.95
N GLU A 249 -7.62 -10.13 -33.20
CA GLU A 249 -8.05 -9.33 -34.34
C GLU A 249 -9.59 -9.28 -34.45
N GLY A 250 -10.16 -8.08 -34.30
CA GLY A 250 -11.61 -7.88 -34.30
C GLY A 250 -12.31 -8.15 -32.96
N GLU A 251 -11.59 -8.54 -31.91
CA GLU A 251 -12.13 -8.65 -30.55
C GLU A 251 -12.39 -7.24 -30.01
N ALA A 252 -13.66 -6.93 -29.74
CA ALA A 252 -14.06 -5.68 -29.13
C ALA A 252 -13.73 -5.66 -27.63
N VAL A 253 -12.44 -5.58 -27.29
CA VAL A 253 -11.99 -5.32 -25.92
C VAL A 253 -12.07 -3.81 -25.67
N GLY A 254 -13.30 -3.33 -25.47
CA GLY A 254 -13.50 -1.97 -24.96
C GLY A 254 -13.03 -1.88 -23.51
N PRO A 255 -12.50 -0.73 -23.05
CA PRO A 255 -12.28 -0.56 -21.61
C PRO A 255 -13.60 -0.83 -20.90
N VAL A 256 -13.60 -1.69 -19.88
CA VAL A 256 -14.75 -1.82 -18.97
C VAL A 256 -14.79 -0.57 -18.07
N ARG A 257 -14.97 0.59 -18.69
CA ARG A 257 -15.49 1.76 -18.00
C ARG A 257 -16.90 1.35 -17.58
N ARG A 258 -17.23 1.47 -16.29
CA ARG A 258 -18.60 1.88 -15.96
C ARG A 258 -18.88 3.06 -16.89
N SER A 259 -19.84 2.88 -17.79
CA SER A 259 -20.14 3.89 -18.79
C SER A 259 -20.34 5.22 -18.07
N GLN A 260 -20.13 6.36 -18.75
CA GLN A 260 -20.49 7.63 -18.10
C GLN A 260 -21.95 7.58 -17.59
N ASP A 261 -22.78 6.77 -18.23
CA ASP A 261 -24.17 6.54 -17.88
C ASP A 261 -24.33 5.64 -16.64
N ASP A 262 -23.52 4.59 -16.47
CA ASP A 262 -23.56 3.75 -15.25
C ASP A 262 -23.11 4.54 -14.01
N ARG A 263 -22.06 5.36 -14.16
CA ARG A 263 -21.60 6.25 -13.09
C ARG A 263 -22.63 7.32 -12.78
N TRP A 264 -23.29 7.82 -13.81
CA TRP A 264 -24.37 8.78 -13.66
C TRP A 264 -25.56 8.16 -12.92
N ALA A 265 -26.00 6.97 -13.33
CA ALA A 265 -27.09 6.21 -12.72
C ALA A 265 -26.79 5.88 -11.25
N ALA A 266 -25.56 5.43 -10.92
CA ALA A 266 -25.16 5.14 -9.55
C ALA A 266 -25.15 6.41 -8.67
N ASN A 267 -24.69 7.54 -9.20
CA ASN A 267 -24.77 8.80 -8.45
C ASN A 267 -26.22 9.29 -8.28
N LEU A 268 -27.09 9.10 -9.27
CA LEU A 268 -28.52 9.40 -9.14
C LEU A 268 -29.21 8.50 -8.10
N ALA A 269 -28.88 7.22 -8.04
CA ALA A 269 -29.36 6.30 -7.00
C ALA A 269 -28.97 6.79 -5.60
N ALA A 270 -27.71 7.18 -5.43
CA ALA A 270 -27.22 7.74 -4.17
C ALA A 270 -27.91 9.07 -3.81
N VAL A 271 -28.15 9.97 -4.78
CA VAL A 271 -28.90 11.22 -4.53
C VAL A 271 -30.37 10.94 -4.19
N ARG A 272 -31.00 9.93 -4.81
CA ARG A 272 -32.35 9.46 -4.46
C ARG A 272 -32.41 8.96 -3.02
N GLN A 273 -31.49 8.09 -2.63
CA GLN A 273 -31.41 7.58 -1.25
C GLN A 273 -31.22 8.71 -0.23
N PHE A 274 -30.34 9.68 -0.52
CA PHE A 274 -30.18 10.86 0.32
C PHE A 274 -31.48 11.66 0.43
N ARG A 275 -32.17 11.89 -0.70
CA ARG A 275 -33.45 12.61 -0.73
C ARG A 275 -34.55 11.89 0.03
N GLU A 276 -34.62 10.56 -0.07
CA GLU A 276 -35.58 9.75 0.66
C GLU A 276 -35.35 9.84 2.18
N ARG A 277 -34.09 9.89 2.62
CA ARG A 277 -33.75 10.07 4.04
C ARG A 277 -34.00 11.48 4.55
N GLU A 278 -33.55 12.50 3.82
CA GLU A 278 -33.51 13.89 4.29
C GLU A 278 -34.70 14.75 3.81
N GLY A 279 -35.49 14.25 2.86
CA GLY A 279 -36.60 14.99 2.22
C GLY A 279 -36.15 16.05 1.21
N HIS A 280 -34.85 16.30 1.04
CA HIS A 280 -34.29 17.32 0.16
C HIS A 280 -32.97 16.89 -0.49
N VAL A 281 -32.51 17.65 -1.49
CA VAL A 281 -31.19 17.44 -2.14
C VAL A 281 -30.18 18.57 -1.85
N LEU A 282 -30.35 19.26 -0.71
CA LEU A 282 -29.38 20.22 -0.18
C LEU A 282 -28.18 19.49 0.44
N VAL A 283 -27.33 18.95 -0.42
CA VAL A 283 -26.21 18.09 -0.02
C VAL A 283 -24.96 18.91 0.32
N PRO A 284 -24.36 18.77 1.52
CA PRO A 284 -23.07 19.37 1.85
C PRO A 284 -21.96 18.91 0.90
N ARG A 285 -21.00 19.78 0.56
CA ARG A 285 -19.92 19.48 -0.41
C ARG A 285 -19.15 18.19 -0.12
N LYS A 286 -18.93 17.85 1.15
CA LYS A 286 -18.19 16.66 1.59
C LYS A 286 -19.07 15.44 1.85
N ALA A 287 -20.38 15.51 1.61
CA ALA A 287 -21.29 14.40 1.89
C ALA A 287 -20.98 13.19 1.02
N ILE A 288 -20.99 12.02 1.67
CA ILE A 288 -20.80 10.70 1.08
C ILE A 288 -22.01 9.87 1.46
N GLU A 289 -22.64 9.28 0.46
CA GLU A 289 -23.77 8.35 0.61
C GLU A 289 -23.29 6.94 0.27
N HIS A 290 -23.69 5.93 1.03
CA HIS A 290 -23.32 4.54 0.76
C HIS A 290 -24.51 3.82 0.14
N VAL A 291 -24.36 3.34 -1.10
CA VAL A 291 -25.36 2.51 -1.80
C VAL A 291 -24.72 1.16 -2.04
N ASP A 292 -25.34 0.08 -1.58
CA ASP A 292 -24.79 -1.28 -1.65
C ASP A 292 -23.34 -1.36 -1.12
N GLU A 293 -23.08 -0.71 0.02
CA GLU A 293 -21.76 -0.59 0.66
C GLU A 293 -20.70 0.21 -0.13
N VAL A 294 -21.05 0.75 -1.30
CA VAL A 294 -20.16 1.56 -2.12
C VAL A 294 -20.28 3.05 -1.76
N PRO A 295 -19.19 3.76 -1.43
CA PRO A 295 -19.23 5.18 -1.11
C PRO A 295 -19.36 6.07 -2.36
N HIS A 296 -20.40 6.90 -2.40
CA HIS A 296 -20.68 7.88 -3.43
C HIS A 296 -20.54 9.31 -2.89
N LYS A 297 -19.58 10.07 -3.41
CA LYS A 297 -19.33 11.47 -3.02
C LYS A 297 -20.39 12.42 -3.63
N ILE A 298 -21.64 12.27 -3.21
CA ILE A 298 -22.80 12.98 -3.76
C ILE A 298 -22.65 14.52 -3.69
N GLY A 299 -22.00 15.05 -2.64
CA GLY A 299 -21.74 16.49 -2.53
C GLY A 299 -20.80 17.03 -3.61
N ALA A 300 -19.73 16.28 -3.90
CA ALA A 300 -18.79 16.64 -4.96
C ALA A 300 -19.39 16.43 -6.36
N PHE A 301 -20.24 15.40 -6.52
CA PHE A 301 -20.96 15.13 -7.76
C PHE A 301 -21.90 16.28 -8.12
N LEU A 302 -22.80 16.68 -7.22
CA LEU A 302 -23.77 17.76 -7.47
C LEU A 302 -23.10 19.13 -7.68
N ASP A 303 -21.98 19.39 -7.00
CA ASP A 303 -21.16 20.58 -7.26
C ASP A 303 -20.52 20.57 -8.66
N ASN A 304 -20.05 19.42 -9.13
CA ASN A 304 -19.53 19.28 -10.49
C ASN A 304 -20.62 19.47 -11.54
N CYS A 305 -21.82 18.93 -11.29
CA CYS A 305 -23.00 19.16 -12.14
C CYS A 305 -23.30 20.64 -12.29
N ARG A 306 -23.32 21.42 -11.19
CA ARG A 306 -23.50 22.88 -11.23
C ARG A 306 -22.46 23.58 -12.10
N ARG A 307 -21.17 23.27 -11.91
CA ARG A 307 -20.08 23.91 -12.68
C ARG A 307 -20.15 23.61 -14.17
N ARG A 308 -20.66 22.44 -14.55
CA ARG A 308 -20.66 21.94 -15.94
C ARG A 308 -22.03 21.96 -16.60
N VAL A 309 -23.00 22.67 -16.02
CA VAL A 309 -24.38 22.75 -16.54
C VAL A 309 -24.42 23.18 -18.02
N GLY A 310 -23.55 24.11 -18.43
CA GLY A 310 -23.49 24.59 -19.82
C GLY A 310 -22.99 23.56 -20.85
N GLY A 311 -22.34 22.49 -20.41
CA GLY A 311 -21.89 21.38 -21.26
C GLY A 311 -22.69 20.09 -21.06
N MET A 312 -23.80 20.12 -20.31
CA MET A 312 -24.58 18.95 -19.95
C MET A 312 -25.76 18.73 -20.90
N SER A 313 -26.07 17.47 -21.23
CA SER A 313 -27.25 17.12 -22.03
C SER A 313 -28.55 17.59 -21.34
N ALA A 314 -29.59 17.82 -22.14
CA ALA A 314 -30.91 18.19 -21.61
C ALA A 314 -31.50 17.09 -20.72
N GLU A 315 -31.31 15.83 -21.09
CA GLU A 315 -31.75 14.65 -20.34
C GLU A 315 -31.16 14.61 -18.92
N ARG A 316 -29.84 14.73 -18.79
CA ARG A 316 -29.17 14.74 -17.48
C ARG A 316 -29.58 15.92 -16.60
N ARG A 317 -29.90 17.06 -17.21
CA ARG A 317 -30.45 18.21 -16.48
C ARG A 317 -31.85 17.93 -15.94
N ALA A 318 -32.69 17.27 -16.74
CA ALA A 318 -34.04 16.87 -16.35
C ALA A 318 -34.05 15.80 -15.25
N GLU A 319 -33.17 14.81 -15.31
CA GLU A 319 -33.09 13.74 -14.30
C GLU A 319 -32.76 14.28 -12.90
N LEU A 320 -31.82 15.22 -12.79
CA LEU A 320 -31.53 15.88 -11.51
C LEU A 320 -32.65 16.82 -11.06
N ALA A 321 -33.25 17.58 -11.98
CA ALA A 321 -34.39 18.44 -11.67
C ALA A 321 -35.58 17.64 -11.12
N ALA A 322 -35.83 16.42 -11.65
CA ALA A 322 -36.86 15.52 -11.14
C ALA A 322 -36.62 15.07 -9.69
N LEU A 323 -35.37 15.10 -9.21
CA LEU A 323 -35.02 14.85 -7.81
C LEU A 323 -35.16 16.10 -6.93
N GLY A 324 -35.63 17.22 -7.47
CA GLY A 324 -35.71 18.51 -6.78
C GLY A 324 -34.36 19.23 -6.71
N PHE A 325 -33.41 18.88 -7.57
CA PHE A 325 -32.14 19.59 -7.65
C PHE A 325 -32.32 20.93 -8.36
N GLU A 326 -32.12 22.00 -7.62
CA GLU A 326 -32.21 23.35 -8.17
C GLU A 326 -30.89 23.73 -8.86
N TRP A 327 -31.01 24.10 -10.13
CA TRP A 327 -29.90 24.59 -10.95
C TRP A 327 -29.55 26.05 -10.68
N ALA A 328 -30.25 26.71 -9.75
CA ALA A 328 -30.24 28.15 -9.55
C ALA A 328 -28.81 28.70 -9.44
N VAL A 329 -28.53 29.63 -10.35
CA VAL A 329 -27.43 30.58 -10.28
C VAL A 329 -27.59 31.34 -8.96
N LEU A 330 -26.52 31.47 -8.18
CA LEU A 330 -26.47 32.42 -7.07
C LEU A 330 -26.44 33.84 -7.68
N GLU A 331 -27.58 34.30 -8.19
CA GLU A 331 -27.81 35.73 -8.39
C GLU A 331 -28.03 36.37 -7.01
N GLY A 332 -27.42 37.54 -6.83
CA GLY A 332 -27.10 38.15 -5.55
C GLY A 332 -28.23 38.15 -4.53
N ARG A 333 -27.89 37.73 -3.30
CA ARG A 333 -28.56 38.28 -2.12
C ARG A 333 -28.07 39.71 -1.96
N ASP A 334 -28.85 40.64 -2.50
CA ASP A 334 -28.76 42.05 -2.14
C ASP A 334 -28.94 42.18 -0.63
N ALA A 335 -28.00 42.91 -0.02
CA ALA A 335 -28.18 43.52 1.28
C ALA A 335 -29.30 44.57 1.15
N GLY A 336 -30.41 44.39 1.87
CA GLY A 336 -31.51 45.35 1.79
C GLY A 336 -32.78 45.00 2.56
N CYS A 337 -32.68 44.83 3.88
CA CYS A 337 -33.57 45.41 4.90
C CYS A 337 -33.08 45.02 6.30
#